data_AF-A0A8S3TJE4-F1
#
_entry.id   AF-A0A8S3TJE4-F1
#
_cell.length_a   1.000
_cell.length_b   1.000
_cell.length_c   1.000
_cell.angle_alpha   90.00
_cell.angle_beta   90.00
_cell.angle_gamma   90.00
#
_symmetry.space_group_name_H-M   'P 1'
#
loop_
_entity.id
_entity.type
_entity.pdbx_description
1 polymer ?
#
loop_
_entity_poly.entity_id
_entity_poly.type
_entity_poly.pdbx_seq_one_letter_code
_entity_poly.pdbx_strand_id
1 'polypeptide(L)'
;MIGITAGFHCDETAKHCFTSIDIKSAFTMNGNETISQVYAKDRKLYSLSTNGPVPIDDIITADGWNHTRYLLTANGSMPGPPIVIYQNQKITIIVKNHLLNEAVTLHWHGIDQLTWEAMDGVAFVTQCPILPGQTFNYTFKPTFGGSYWYHSHVGNQRDMGLYGAFIVLRKRGSNTI
;
A
#
# COMPACT_ATOMS: atom_id res chain seq x y z
N MET A 1 1.43 -1.68 18.29
CA MET A 1 0.19 -2.14 17.64
C MET A 1 0.43 -2.12 16.15
N ILE A 2 0.50 -3.28 15.50
CA ILE A 2 0.38 -3.36 14.04
C ILE A 2 -1.12 -3.42 13.79
N GLY A 3 -1.81 -2.33 14.11
CA GLY A 3 -3.23 -2.22 13.78
C GLY A 3 -3.33 -2.18 12.26
N ILE A 4 -4.28 -2.90 11.70
CA ILE A 4 -4.67 -2.76 10.29
C ILE A 4 -4.83 -1.25 10.05
N THR A 5 -3.91 -0.65 9.31
CA THR A 5 -4.00 0.78 9.01
C THR A 5 -5.30 0.94 8.23
N ALA A 6 -6.28 1.60 8.84
CA ALA A 6 -7.54 1.86 8.17
C ALA A 6 -7.24 2.54 6.83
N GLY A 7 -7.88 2.04 5.77
CA GLY A 7 -7.74 2.61 4.43
C GLY A 7 -7.98 4.12 4.44
N PHE A 8 -7.36 4.81 3.50
CA PHE A 8 -7.65 6.22 3.28
C PHE A 8 -8.96 6.35 2.50
N HIS A 9 -9.89 7.15 2.99
CA HIS A 9 -11.10 7.53 2.26
C HIS A 9 -11.22 9.05 2.25
N CYS A 10 -11.18 9.64 1.06
CA CYS A 10 -11.38 11.07 0.92
C CYS A 10 -12.85 11.46 1.06
N ASP A 11 -13.11 12.59 1.71
CA ASP A 11 -14.42 13.22 1.74
C ASP A 11 -14.91 13.57 0.32
N GLU A 12 -16.17 13.26 -0.03
CA GLU A 12 -16.75 13.48 -1.36
C GLU A 12 -16.75 14.96 -1.79
N THR A 13 -16.83 15.87 -0.82
CA THR A 13 -16.88 17.32 -1.04
C THR A 13 -15.49 17.95 -1.20
N ALA A 14 -14.43 17.22 -0.82
CA ALA A 14 -13.07 17.71 -0.95
C ALA A 14 -12.70 17.93 -2.42
N LYS A 15 -11.99 19.02 -2.69
CA LYS A 15 -11.42 19.31 -4.02
C LYS A 15 -10.04 18.66 -4.19
N HIS A 16 -9.30 18.51 -3.09
CA HIS A 16 -7.96 17.95 -3.06
C HIS A 16 -7.78 17.12 -1.78
N CYS A 17 -7.42 15.86 -1.96
CA CYS A 17 -7.17 14.87 -0.91
C CYS A 17 -5.66 14.68 -0.71
N PHE A 18 -5.23 14.44 0.53
CA PHE A 18 -3.83 14.17 0.87
C PHE A 18 -3.74 12.90 1.69
N THR A 19 -2.81 12.02 1.32
CA THR A 19 -2.50 10.80 2.08
C THR A 19 -1.02 10.46 1.94
N SER A 20 -0.53 9.51 2.72
CA SER A 20 0.85 9.02 2.63
C SER A 20 0.93 7.51 2.60
N ILE A 21 1.98 7.04 1.91
CA ILE A 21 2.40 5.63 1.91
C ILE A 21 3.84 5.59 2.41
N ASP A 22 4.03 4.97 3.56
CA ASP A 22 5.32 4.64 4.15
C ASP A 22 5.70 3.22 3.70
N ILE A 23 6.70 3.12 2.84
CA ILE A 23 7.18 1.83 2.31
C ILE A 23 8.24 1.29 3.27
N LYS A 24 8.03 0.07 3.78
CA LYS A 24 8.92 -0.58 4.75
C LYS A 24 9.11 -2.05 4.46
N SER A 25 10.30 -2.55 4.78
CA SER A 25 10.58 -3.97 4.92
C SER A 25 9.73 -4.58 6.02
N ALA A 26 9.20 -5.77 5.79
CA ALA A 26 8.51 -6.57 6.78
C ALA A 26 8.75 -8.07 6.53
N PHE A 27 8.13 -8.89 7.37
CA PHE A 27 8.31 -10.33 7.36
C PHE A 27 6.98 -11.04 7.63
N THR A 28 6.68 -12.12 6.91
CA THR A 28 5.50 -12.94 7.21
C THR A 28 5.67 -13.71 8.52
N MET A 29 4.58 -14.00 9.21
CA MET A 29 4.56 -14.75 10.48
C MET A 29 5.49 -14.14 11.54
N ASN A 30 5.68 -12.83 11.47
CA ASN A 30 6.47 -12.05 12.38
C ASN A 30 5.65 -10.83 12.82
N GLY A 31 5.70 -10.49 14.10
CA GLY A 31 4.97 -9.38 14.68
C GLY A 31 5.85 -8.15 14.88
N ASN A 32 5.69 -7.51 16.02
CA ASN A 32 6.44 -6.33 16.43
C ASN A 32 7.63 -6.71 17.33
N GLU A 33 8.34 -5.74 17.89
CA GLU A 33 9.52 -5.99 18.75
C GLU A 33 9.26 -6.91 19.97
N THR A 34 8.02 -7.04 20.42
CA THR A 34 7.64 -7.96 21.52
C THR A 34 7.07 -9.29 21.03
N ILE A 35 6.55 -9.33 19.81
CA ILE A 35 6.01 -10.53 19.15
C ILE A 35 6.94 -10.87 18.00
N SER A 36 7.91 -11.74 18.29
CA SER A 36 8.86 -12.23 17.28
C SER A 36 8.14 -13.12 16.26
N GLN A 37 8.50 -14.38 16.20
CA GLN A 37 7.93 -15.34 15.26
C GLN A 37 6.71 -16.03 15.86
N VAL A 38 5.72 -16.28 15.01
CA VAL A 38 4.50 -17.02 15.37
C VAL A 38 4.34 -18.28 14.54
N TYR A 39 3.61 -19.25 15.07
CA TYR A 39 3.21 -20.46 14.37
C TYR A 39 1.70 -20.68 14.45
N ALA A 40 1.15 -21.34 13.44
CA ALA A 40 -0.26 -21.70 13.41
C ALA A 40 -0.48 -23.06 14.11
N LYS A 41 -1.47 -23.11 15.00
CA LYS A 41 -1.97 -24.34 15.63
C LYS A 41 -3.46 -24.16 15.93
N ASP A 42 -4.28 -25.19 15.71
CA ASP A 42 -5.71 -25.19 16.05
C ASP A 42 -6.48 -23.95 15.53
N ARG A 43 -6.14 -23.47 14.33
CA ARG A 43 -6.69 -22.26 13.67
C ARG A 43 -6.41 -20.94 14.41
N LYS A 44 -5.38 -20.91 15.26
CA LYS A 44 -4.90 -19.72 15.97
C LYS A 44 -3.40 -19.55 15.76
N LEU A 45 -2.92 -18.34 15.98
CA LEU A 45 -1.49 -18.05 16.02
C LEU A 45 -0.99 -18.09 17.46
N TYR A 46 0.22 -18.58 17.64
CA TYR A 46 0.91 -18.64 18.92
C TYR A 46 2.32 -18.10 18.77
N SER A 47 2.79 -17.35 19.76
CA SER A 47 4.16 -16.86 19.82
C SER A 47 5.13 -18.01 20.07
N LEU A 48 6.24 -18.07 19.32
CA LEU A 48 7.32 -19.03 19.58
C LEU A 48 8.04 -18.75 20.91
N SER A 49 8.05 -17.50 21.39
CA SER A 49 8.74 -17.14 22.64
C SER A 49 7.93 -17.41 23.89
N THR A 50 6.62 -17.12 23.87
CA THR A 50 5.75 -17.21 25.06
C THR A 50 4.78 -18.39 25.02
N ASN A 51 4.60 -19.05 23.88
CA ASN A 51 3.52 -20.01 23.62
C ASN A 51 2.11 -19.46 23.91
N GLY A 52 1.97 -18.13 24.02
CA GLY A 52 0.68 -17.46 24.18
C GLY A 52 -0.02 -17.24 22.84
N PRO A 53 -1.37 -17.18 22.81
CA PRO A 53 -2.12 -16.87 21.61
C PRO A 53 -1.84 -15.43 21.14
N VAL A 54 -1.75 -15.24 19.83
CA VAL A 54 -1.53 -13.94 19.18
C VAL A 54 -2.71 -13.63 18.27
N PRO A 55 -3.27 -12.40 18.30
CA PRO A 55 -4.28 -11.97 17.35
C PRO A 55 -3.76 -12.03 15.92
N ILE A 56 -4.57 -12.55 14.99
CA ILE A 56 -4.18 -12.65 13.58
C ILE A 56 -3.97 -11.28 12.92
N ASP A 57 -4.74 -10.27 13.35
CA ASP A 57 -4.70 -8.92 12.78
C ASP A 57 -3.37 -8.19 13.02
N ASP A 58 -2.59 -8.64 14.02
CA ASP A 58 -1.27 -8.09 14.32
C ASP A 58 -0.14 -8.74 13.48
N ILE A 59 -0.45 -9.75 12.67
CA ILE A 59 0.54 -10.58 11.94
C ILE A 59 0.23 -10.60 10.45
N ILE A 60 1.26 -10.34 9.64
CA ILE A 60 1.18 -10.58 8.20
C ILE A 60 1.33 -12.09 7.96
N THR A 61 0.24 -12.79 7.73
CA THR A 61 0.25 -14.25 7.53
C THR A 61 0.52 -14.64 6.08
N ALA A 62 0.02 -13.87 5.11
CA ALA A 62 0.10 -14.08 3.67
C ALA A 62 -0.35 -15.47 3.17
N ASP A 63 0.48 -16.49 3.34
CA ASP A 63 0.27 -17.89 2.92
C ASP A 63 -0.03 -18.84 4.10
N GLY A 64 0.08 -18.35 5.34
CA GLY A 64 -0.11 -19.16 6.55
C GLY A 64 1.02 -20.18 6.79
N TRP A 65 2.13 -20.08 6.05
CA TRP A 65 3.27 -20.96 6.20
C TRP A 65 4.16 -20.48 7.34
N ASN A 66 4.52 -21.37 8.27
CA ASN A 66 5.26 -21.03 9.48
C ASN A 66 6.68 -20.48 9.26
N HIS A 67 7.20 -20.54 8.02
CA HIS A 67 8.50 -20.00 7.68
C HIS A 67 8.38 -18.56 7.18
N THR A 68 9.02 -17.66 7.91
CA THR A 68 9.09 -16.22 7.62
C THR A 68 9.63 -15.93 6.22
N ARG A 69 8.93 -15.07 5.46
CA ARG A 69 9.38 -14.55 4.16
C ARG A 69 9.58 -13.04 4.24
N TYR A 70 10.63 -12.55 3.61
CA TYR A 70 10.85 -11.12 3.43
C TYR A 70 9.80 -10.55 2.47
N LEU A 71 9.25 -9.39 2.81
CA LEU A 71 8.27 -8.70 2.00
C LEU A 71 8.39 -7.18 2.18
N LEU A 72 7.72 -6.45 1.29
CA LEU A 72 7.61 -5.00 1.30
C LEU A 72 6.16 -4.63 1.59
N THR A 73 5.96 -3.66 2.49
CA THR A 73 4.62 -3.21 2.90
C THR A 73 4.40 -1.75 2.54
N ALA A 74 3.12 -1.41 2.32
CA ALA A 74 2.64 -0.04 2.36
C ALA A 74 1.94 0.17 3.70
N ASN A 75 2.42 1.12 4.51
CA ASN A 75 1.88 1.43 5.85
C ASN A 75 1.80 0.20 6.78
N GLY A 76 2.77 -0.72 6.67
CA GLY A 76 2.90 -1.87 7.57
C GLY A 76 1.91 -3.01 7.34
N SER A 77 1.13 -2.99 6.25
CA SER A 77 0.23 -4.09 5.88
C SER A 77 0.53 -4.67 4.49
N MET A 78 0.13 -5.94 4.31
CA MET A 78 0.08 -6.63 3.03
C MET A 78 -1.25 -7.40 2.93
N PRO A 79 -2.14 -7.08 1.97
CA PRO A 79 -2.04 -5.96 1.04
C PRO A 79 -1.95 -4.60 1.75
N GLY A 80 -1.41 -3.61 1.05
CA GLY A 80 -1.39 -2.22 1.48
C GLY A 80 -2.81 -1.66 1.67
N PRO A 81 -2.98 -0.63 2.51
CA PRO A 81 -4.29 -0.06 2.81
C PRO A 81 -4.94 0.48 1.53
N PRO A 82 -6.27 0.34 1.38
CA PRO A 82 -6.97 0.87 0.22
C PRO A 82 -6.96 2.41 0.24
N ILE A 83 -6.87 3.01 -0.94
CA ILE A 83 -7.07 4.45 -1.15
C ILE A 83 -8.38 4.62 -1.90
N VAL A 84 -9.33 5.33 -1.29
CA VAL A 84 -10.66 5.58 -1.84
C VAL A 84 -10.83 7.08 -2.06
N ILE A 85 -11.10 7.46 -3.31
CA ILE A 85 -11.42 8.84 -3.70
C ILE A 85 -12.65 8.85 -4.60
N TYR A 86 -13.11 10.04 -4.97
CA TYR A 86 -14.16 10.24 -5.95
C TYR A 86 -13.60 10.73 -7.28
N GLN A 87 -14.32 10.42 -8.37
CA GLN A 87 -14.02 10.93 -9.71
C GLN A 87 -13.76 12.44 -9.70
N ASN A 88 -12.77 12.86 -10.49
CA ASN A 88 -12.35 14.24 -10.66
C ASN A 88 -11.83 14.93 -9.38
N GLN A 89 -11.62 14.21 -8.28
CA GLN A 89 -10.86 14.74 -7.14
C GLN A 89 -9.37 14.70 -7.44
N LYS A 90 -8.68 15.80 -7.12
CA LYS A 90 -7.22 15.81 -7.10
C LYS A 90 -6.77 15.04 -5.86
N ILE A 91 -5.77 14.19 -5.99
CA ILE A 91 -5.13 13.53 -4.85
C ILE A 91 -3.63 13.78 -4.90
N THR A 92 -3.03 14.02 -3.73
CA THR A 92 -1.59 13.96 -3.53
C THR A 92 -1.26 12.83 -2.57
N ILE A 93 -0.39 11.92 -3.00
CA ILE A 93 0.07 10.75 -2.25
C ILE A 93 1.56 10.92 -1.99
N ILE A 94 1.91 11.11 -0.72
CA ILE A 94 3.29 11.30 -0.27
C ILE A 94 3.88 9.91 -0.03
N VAL A 95 4.75 9.47 -0.93
CA VAL A 95 5.39 8.15 -0.86
C VAL A 95 6.77 8.32 -0.25
N LYS A 96 7.00 7.66 0.88
CA LYS A 96 8.26 7.70 1.62
C LYS A 96 8.95 6.35 1.54
N ASN A 97 10.17 6.33 1.03
CA ASN A 97 10.97 5.12 0.95
C ASN A 97 11.79 4.95 2.23
N HIS A 98 11.38 4.04 3.13
CA HIS A 98 12.16 3.69 4.33
C HIS A 98 12.97 2.40 4.16
N LEU A 99 13.12 1.89 2.94
CA LEU A 99 14.01 0.77 2.68
C LEU A 99 15.47 1.21 2.82
N LEU A 100 16.34 0.29 3.23
CA LEU A 100 17.73 0.61 3.54
C LEU A 100 18.59 0.73 2.28
N ASN A 101 18.32 -0.10 1.27
CA ASN A 101 19.19 -0.30 0.12
C ASN A 101 18.44 -0.48 -1.21
N GLU A 102 17.12 -0.35 -1.21
CA GLU A 102 16.28 -0.53 -2.39
C GLU A 102 15.59 0.77 -2.78
N ALA A 103 15.61 1.09 -4.07
CA ALA A 103 14.80 2.16 -4.62
C ALA A 103 13.39 1.66 -4.93
N VAL A 104 12.42 2.57 -4.97
CA VAL A 104 11.00 2.23 -5.18
C VAL A 104 10.33 3.25 -6.11
N THR A 105 9.29 2.82 -6.80
CA THR A 105 8.28 3.70 -7.40
C THR A 105 6.91 3.08 -7.16
N LEU A 106 5.83 3.85 -7.23
CA LEU A 106 4.47 3.30 -7.19
C LEU A 106 3.75 3.67 -8.48
N HIS A 107 3.25 2.66 -9.17
CA HIS A 107 2.39 2.81 -10.34
C HIS A 107 0.91 2.67 -9.96
N TRP A 108 0.08 3.47 -10.61
CA TRP A 108 -1.36 3.58 -10.36
C TRP A 108 -2.11 2.85 -11.47
N HIS A 109 -2.20 1.53 -11.34
CA HIS A 109 -2.62 0.65 -12.42
C HIS A 109 -4.02 0.96 -12.93
N GLY A 110 -4.10 1.36 -14.20
CA GLY A 110 -5.35 1.69 -14.90
C GLY A 110 -5.84 3.13 -14.69
N ILE A 111 -5.14 3.93 -13.89
CA ILE A 111 -5.39 5.38 -13.83
C ILE A 111 -4.91 6.03 -15.12
N ASP A 112 -5.72 6.93 -15.65
CA ASP A 112 -5.58 7.51 -16.99
C ASP A 112 -4.39 8.47 -17.14
N GLN A 113 -3.92 9.05 -16.02
CA GLN A 113 -2.79 9.99 -15.96
C GLN A 113 -2.83 11.11 -17.01
N LEU A 114 -4.02 11.52 -17.46
CA LEU A 114 -4.19 12.55 -18.47
C LEU A 114 -3.62 13.88 -17.96
N THR A 115 -2.60 14.43 -18.63
CA THR A 115 -1.85 15.63 -18.21
C THR A 115 -1.03 15.48 -16.92
N TRP A 116 -0.85 14.24 -16.45
CA TRP A 116 -0.08 13.86 -15.27
C TRP A 116 0.89 12.70 -15.57
N GLU A 117 1.46 12.66 -16.77
CA GLU A 117 2.25 11.54 -17.29
C GLU A 117 3.47 11.24 -16.39
N ALA A 118 4.08 12.29 -15.82
CA ALA A 118 5.19 12.17 -14.87
C ALA A 118 4.81 11.53 -13.52
N MET A 119 3.53 11.27 -13.28
CA MET A 119 2.98 10.70 -12.04
C MET A 119 2.59 9.22 -12.21
N ASP A 120 2.82 8.64 -13.39
CA ASP A 120 2.49 7.25 -13.66
C ASP A 120 3.32 6.24 -12.85
N GLY A 121 4.52 6.62 -12.40
CA GLY A 121 5.32 5.80 -11.49
C GLY A 121 6.12 4.66 -12.11
N VAL A 122 6.37 4.67 -13.42
CA VAL A 122 7.23 3.69 -14.08
C VAL A 122 8.68 4.16 -14.05
N ALA A 123 9.52 3.43 -13.31
CA ALA A 123 10.93 3.75 -13.14
C ALA A 123 11.66 3.83 -14.48
N PHE A 124 12.44 4.90 -14.65
CA PHE A 124 13.22 5.23 -15.86
C PHE A 124 12.41 5.45 -17.13
N VAL A 125 11.08 5.48 -17.05
CA VAL A 125 10.18 5.84 -18.15
C VAL A 125 9.52 7.18 -17.84
N THR A 126 8.77 7.26 -16.74
CA THR A 126 8.04 8.47 -16.35
C THR A 126 8.70 9.22 -15.20
N GLN A 127 9.57 8.56 -14.44
CA GLN A 127 10.34 9.19 -13.35
C GLN A 127 11.62 8.44 -13.00
N CYS A 128 12.52 9.11 -12.28
CA CYS A 128 13.59 8.44 -11.55
C CYS A 128 13.03 7.69 -10.31
N PRO A 129 13.63 6.55 -9.91
CA PRO A 129 13.27 5.86 -8.68
C PRO A 129 13.45 6.73 -7.42
N ILE A 130 12.59 6.51 -6.43
CA ILE A 130 12.69 7.11 -5.10
C ILE A 130 13.74 6.34 -4.32
N LEU A 131 14.89 6.96 -4.04
CA LEU A 131 16.00 6.29 -3.36
C LEU A 131 15.71 6.09 -1.85
N PRO A 132 16.44 5.20 -1.16
CA PRO A 132 16.39 5.08 0.30
C PRO A 132 16.38 6.42 1.04
N GLY A 133 15.43 6.59 1.96
CA GLY A 133 15.24 7.81 2.75
C GLY A 133 14.56 8.97 2.00
N GLN A 134 14.33 8.85 0.70
CA GLN A 134 13.69 9.91 -0.08
C GLN A 134 12.16 9.83 -0.02
N THR A 135 11.55 10.97 -0.35
CA THR A 135 10.10 11.12 -0.46
C THR A 135 9.75 11.68 -1.84
N PHE A 136 8.65 11.21 -2.42
CA PHE A 136 8.11 11.73 -3.67
C PHE A 136 6.60 11.94 -3.55
N ASN A 137 6.11 13.03 -4.13
CA ASN A 137 4.70 13.40 -4.09
C ASN A 137 4.04 13.09 -5.44
N TYR A 138 3.28 12.01 -5.50
CA TYR A 138 2.43 11.74 -6.66
C TYR A 138 1.20 12.60 -6.58
N THR A 139 0.94 13.43 -7.59
CA THR A 139 -0.25 14.27 -7.62
C THR A 139 -0.96 14.10 -8.94
N PHE A 140 -2.21 13.64 -8.94
CA PHE A 140 -2.98 13.42 -10.16
C PHE A 140 -4.48 13.51 -9.89
N LYS A 141 -5.28 13.41 -10.94
CA LYS A 141 -6.75 13.55 -10.89
C LYS A 141 -7.42 12.50 -11.77
N PRO A 142 -7.84 11.35 -11.21
CA PRO A 142 -8.53 10.32 -11.97
C PRO A 142 -9.87 10.79 -12.51
N THR A 143 -10.12 10.56 -13.80
CA THR A 143 -11.35 10.99 -14.48
C THR A 143 -12.43 9.92 -14.48
N PHE A 144 -12.03 8.65 -14.59
CA PHE A 144 -12.93 7.51 -14.66
C PHE A 144 -13.10 6.84 -13.30
N GLY A 145 -14.32 6.34 -13.07
CA GLY A 145 -14.70 5.68 -11.83
C GLY A 145 -14.58 4.16 -12.02
N GLY A 146 -14.05 3.47 -11.02
CA GLY A 146 -13.76 2.05 -11.12
C GLY A 146 -12.94 1.52 -9.94
N SER A 147 -12.64 0.23 -10.03
CA SER A 147 -11.75 -0.48 -9.12
C SER A 147 -10.38 -0.61 -9.77
N TYR A 148 -9.41 0.06 -9.20
CA TYR A 148 -8.00 0.08 -9.60
C TYR A 148 -7.15 -0.44 -8.45
N TRP A 149 -5.84 -0.37 -8.62
CA TRP A 149 -4.88 -0.78 -7.61
C TRP A 149 -3.56 -0.03 -7.84
N TYR A 150 -2.76 0.07 -6.79
CA TYR A 150 -1.41 0.59 -6.87
C TYR A 150 -0.42 -0.53 -6.57
N HIS A 151 0.75 -0.48 -7.18
CA HIS A 151 1.82 -1.45 -6.91
C HIS A 151 3.19 -0.86 -7.20
N SER A 152 4.25 -1.46 -6.65
CA SER A 152 5.60 -1.08 -7.05
C SER A 152 5.86 -1.40 -8.51
N HIS A 153 6.59 -0.52 -9.20
CA HIS A 153 7.01 -0.71 -10.59
C HIS A 153 8.54 -0.74 -10.74
N VAL A 154 9.24 -1.20 -9.69
CA VAL A 154 10.67 -1.49 -9.69
C VAL A 154 10.88 -2.99 -9.47
N GLY A 155 11.63 -3.63 -10.38
CA GLY A 155 11.98 -5.05 -10.27
C GLY A 155 10.78 -5.96 -10.02
N ASN A 156 10.89 -6.85 -9.04
CA ASN A 156 9.84 -7.78 -8.60
C ASN A 156 9.15 -7.35 -7.30
N GLN A 157 9.28 -6.07 -6.89
CA GLN A 157 8.78 -5.59 -5.60
C GLN A 157 7.25 -5.70 -5.44
N ARG A 158 6.50 -5.67 -6.54
CA ARG A 158 5.05 -5.99 -6.54
C ARG A 158 4.79 -7.39 -5.99
N ASP A 159 5.55 -8.37 -6.46
CA ASP A 159 5.38 -9.77 -6.06
C ASP A 159 5.90 -10.01 -4.63
N MET A 160 6.75 -9.10 -4.14
CA MET A 160 7.20 -9.04 -2.74
C MET A 160 6.18 -8.38 -1.80
N GLY A 161 4.94 -8.11 -2.24
CA GLY A 161 3.86 -7.64 -1.39
C GLY A 161 3.53 -6.16 -1.48
N LEU A 162 4.31 -5.37 -2.24
CA LEU A 162 4.08 -3.92 -2.36
C LEU A 162 2.99 -3.60 -3.38
N TYR A 163 1.73 -3.80 -2.96
CA TYR A 163 0.53 -3.47 -3.70
C TYR A 163 -0.65 -3.17 -2.76
N GLY A 164 -1.65 -2.46 -3.24
CA GLY A 164 -2.91 -2.21 -2.51
C GLY A 164 -4.01 -1.69 -3.43
N ALA A 165 -5.23 -1.64 -2.92
CA ALA A 165 -6.37 -1.22 -3.75
C ALA A 165 -6.43 0.31 -3.92
N PHE A 166 -6.87 0.76 -5.09
CA PHE A 166 -7.14 2.16 -5.39
C PHE A 166 -8.53 2.25 -5.99
N ILE A 167 -9.47 2.91 -5.31
CA ILE A 167 -10.88 2.89 -5.68
C ILE A 167 -11.31 4.32 -6.02
N VAL A 168 -11.88 4.50 -7.21
CA VAL A 168 -12.45 5.78 -7.64
C VAL A 168 -13.97 5.64 -7.70
N LEU A 169 -14.64 6.16 -6.68
CA LEU A 169 -16.09 6.18 -6.57
C LEU A 169 -16.68 7.23 -7.52
N ARG A 170 -17.86 6.92 -8.07
CA ARG A 170 -18.66 7.90 -8.79
C ARG A 170 -19.34 8.84 -7.80
N LYS A 171 -19.38 10.14 -8.09
CA LYS A 171 -20.15 11.10 -7.29
C LYS A 171 -21.65 10.88 -7.50
N ARG A 172 -22.42 10.81 -6.43
CA ARG A 172 -23.89 10.72 -6.55
C ARG A 172 -24.43 12.03 -7.13
N GLY A 173 -25.22 11.94 -8.21
CA GLY A 173 -25.78 13.10 -8.91
C GLY A 173 -25.05 13.49 -10.20
N SER A 174 -23.95 12.80 -10.56
CA SER A 174 -23.37 12.87 -11.91
C SER A 174 -24.26 12.10 -12.89
N ASN A 175 -25.38 12.70 -13.30
CA ASN A 175 -26.14 12.24 -14.47
C ASN A 175 -25.23 12.29 -15.69
N THR A 176 -24.62 11.16 -16.00
CA THR A 176 -24.06 10.89 -17.32
C THR A 176 -24.94 9.79 -17.88
N ILE A 177 -25.62 10.16 -18.96
CA ILE A 177 -26.63 9.41 -19.71
C ILE A 177 -26.08 8.03 -20.10
#